data_AF-A0A6N7M6R2-F1
#
_entry.id   AF-A0A6N7M6R2-F1
#
_cell.length_a   1.000
_cell.length_b   1.000
_cell.length_c   1.000
_cell.angle_alpha   90.00
_cell.angle_beta   90.00
_cell.angle_gamma   90.00
#
_symmetry.space_group_name_H-M   'P 1'
#
loop_
_entity.id
_entity.type
_entity.pdbx_description
1 polymer ?
#
loop_
_entity_poly.entity_id
_entity_poly.type
_entity_poly.pdbx_seq_one_letter_code
_entity_poly.pdbx_strand_id
1 'polypeptide(L)'
;MKNNILLFIGLMLARTAFPQSNPDIKIIPQPQSIHVFKGSLVLKEPVAIIADDDLMDRAIQIRRYLEPPTGFIISMNPDNAAGSIIELKLCNELEYLGEEGYKLEVTEEKVNVTAFHSNGIFWGIQSLRQLLPKEIMREAKVKDIQWVIPCLSIEDKPRFRWRGLMIDYSRTFWNKRHTKRIIYVLAW
;
A
#
# COMPACT_ATOMS: atom_id res chain seq x y z
N MET A 1 -9.06 72.46 -3.74
CA MET A 1 -7.76 71.86 -4.15
C MET A 1 -7.40 70.82 -3.09
N LYS A 2 -7.51 69.52 -3.41
CA LYS A 2 -6.42 68.50 -3.39
C LYS A 2 -5.72 68.39 -2.02
N ASN A 3 -5.65 67.26 -1.31
CA ASN A 3 -5.73 65.84 -1.66
C ASN A 3 -5.98 64.99 -0.39
N ASN A 4 -6.74 63.90 -0.57
CA ASN A 4 -6.83 62.75 0.35
C ASN A 4 -5.63 61.82 0.12
N ILE A 5 -5.04 61.27 1.18
CA ILE A 5 -4.16 60.09 1.08
C ILE A 5 -4.69 59.05 2.09
N LEU A 6 -5.52 58.13 1.60
CA LEU A 6 -5.83 56.87 2.27
C LEU A 6 -4.71 55.88 1.94
N LEU A 7 -4.03 55.37 2.96
CA LEU A 7 -3.05 54.28 2.83
C LEU A 7 -3.79 52.94 2.95
N PHE A 8 -3.94 52.23 1.83
CA PHE A 8 -4.52 50.89 1.76
C PHE A 8 -3.44 49.85 2.12
N ILE A 9 -3.55 49.21 3.29
CA ILE A 9 -2.71 48.07 3.67
C ILE A 9 -3.37 46.80 3.10
N GLY A 10 -2.85 46.32 1.97
CA GLY A 10 -3.24 45.05 1.37
C GLY A 10 -2.63 43.88 2.14
N LEU A 11 -3.45 43.17 2.91
CA LEU A 11 -3.08 41.92 3.57
C LEU A 11 -2.99 40.81 2.53
N MET A 12 -1.78 40.48 2.06
CA MET A 12 -1.56 39.30 1.23
C MET A 12 -1.81 38.03 2.05
N LEU A 13 -2.95 37.38 1.80
CA LEU A 13 -3.18 35.97 2.14
C LEU A 13 -2.20 35.13 1.32
N ALA A 14 -1.04 34.82 1.90
CA ALA A 14 -0.15 33.80 1.40
C ALA A 14 -0.90 32.45 1.49
N ARG A 15 -1.52 32.03 0.39
CA ARG A 15 -1.93 30.63 0.21
C ARG A 15 -0.66 29.80 0.26
N THR A 16 -0.47 29.04 1.33
CA THR A 16 0.50 27.95 1.37
C THR A 16 0.07 26.91 0.33
N ALA A 17 0.54 27.09 -0.90
CA ALA A 17 0.48 26.03 -1.89
C ALA A 17 1.44 24.94 -1.41
N PHE A 18 0.89 23.82 -0.94
CA PHE A 18 1.69 22.60 -0.79
C PHE A 18 2.26 22.27 -2.17
N PRO A 19 3.58 22.17 -2.34
CA PRO A 19 4.15 21.74 -3.60
C PRO A 19 3.62 20.35 -3.92
N GLN A 20 2.86 20.25 -5.01
CA GLN A 20 2.38 18.97 -5.55
C GLN A 20 3.56 18.30 -6.28
N SER A 21 4.49 17.73 -5.51
CA SER A 21 5.45 16.79 -6.07
C SER A 21 4.69 15.55 -6.51
N ASN A 22 4.71 15.23 -7.79
CA ASN A 22 4.27 13.91 -8.24
C ASN A 22 5.17 12.89 -7.51
N PRO A 23 4.62 12.03 -6.65
CA PRO A 23 5.45 11.16 -5.83
C PRO A 23 6.25 10.23 -6.76
N ASP A 24 7.56 10.18 -6.55
CA ASP A 24 8.46 9.25 -7.25
C ASP A 24 8.20 7.83 -6.71
N ILE A 25 7.14 7.19 -7.22
CA ILE A 25 6.68 5.87 -6.79
C ILE A 25 7.66 4.81 -7.31
N LYS A 26 8.34 4.14 -6.37
CA LYS A 26 9.30 3.09 -6.66
C LYS A 26 8.82 1.78 -6.07
N ILE A 27 8.12 1.01 -6.89
CA ILE A 27 7.74 -0.37 -6.57
C ILE A 27 8.73 -1.30 -7.27
N ILE A 28 9.20 -2.30 -6.54
CA ILE A 28 10.11 -3.33 -7.03
C ILE A 28 9.43 -4.70 -6.82
N PRO A 29 9.27 -5.52 -7.88
CA PRO A 29 9.55 -5.23 -9.29
C PRO A 29 8.70 -4.09 -9.85
N GLN A 30 9.14 -3.47 -10.96
CA GLN A 30 8.34 -2.42 -11.61
C GLN A 30 7.03 -3.02 -12.14
N PRO A 31 5.86 -2.51 -11.70
CA PRO A 31 4.56 -2.96 -12.19
C PRO A 31 4.38 -2.70 -13.69
N GLN A 32 3.54 -3.51 -14.33
CA GLN A 32 3.23 -3.35 -15.75
C GLN A 32 2.57 -2.00 -16.07
N SER A 33 1.64 -1.52 -15.23
CA SER A 33 0.99 -0.21 -15.39
C SER A 33 0.80 0.48 -14.04
N ILE A 34 1.06 1.80 -13.99
CA ILE A 34 0.79 2.67 -12.85
C ILE A 34 0.19 3.98 -13.36
N HIS A 35 -0.98 4.33 -12.84
CA HIS A 35 -1.64 5.62 -13.07
C HIS A 35 -1.78 6.36 -11.75
N VAL A 36 -1.11 7.49 -11.60
CA VAL A 36 -1.14 8.32 -10.38
C VAL A 36 -2.21 9.38 -10.52
N PHE A 37 -3.04 9.51 -9.50
CA PHE A 37 -4.08 10.53 -9.40
C PHE A 37 -3.69 11.62 -8.40
N LYS A 38 -4.45 12.72 -8.39
CA LYS A 38 -4.29 13.74 -7.36
C LYS A 38 -4.84 13.21 -6.04
N GLY A 39 -4.23 13.62 -4.94
CA GLY A 39 -4.64 13.26 -3.60
C GLY A 39 -3.84 12.09 -3.02
N SER A 40 -4.14 11.78 -1.78
CA SER A 40 -3.52 10.69 -1.03
C SER A 40 -4.45 10.20 0.07
N LEU A 41 -4.46 8.90 0.30
CA LEU A 41 -5.07 8.31 1.47
C LEU A 41 -4.13 8.45 2.67
N VAL A 42 -4.60 9.08 3.74
CA VAL A 42 -3.93 9.01 5.04
C VAL A 42 -4.62 7.93 5.86
N LEU A 43 -3.90 6.86 6.20
CA LEU A 43 -4.45 5.80 7.05
C LEU A 43 -4.73 6.36 8.44
N LYS A 44 -5.98 6.22 8.88
CA LYS A 44 -6.49 6.67 10.18
C LYS A 44 -7.09 5.48 10.92
N GLU A 45 -6.90 5.48 12.24
CA GLU A 45 -7.54 4.53 13.12
C GLU A 45 -9.02 4.91 13.35
N PRO A 46 -9.96 3.95 13.38
CA PRO A 46 -9.79 2.51 13.17
C PRO A 46 -9.54 2.14 11.70
N VAL A 47 -8.73 1.11 11.45
CA VAL A 47 -8.57 0.55 10.10
C VAL A 47 -9.40 -0.73 9.98
N ALA A 48 -10.28 -0.79 8.99
CA ALA A 48 -11.09 -1.96 8.70
C ALA A 48 -10.56 -2.68 7.46
N ILE A 49 -10.31 -3.99 7.58
CA ILE A 49 -10.04 -4.86 6.45
C ILE A 49 -11.32 -5.63 6.12
N ILE A 50 -11.81 -5.46 4.90
CA ILE A 50 -12.97 -6.17 4.38
C ILE A 50 -12.45 -7.21 3.40
N ALA A 51 -12.77 -8.48 3.64
CA ALA A 51 -12.34 -9.58 2.80
C ALA A 51 -13.38 -10.71 2.88
N ASP A 52 -13.56 -11.44 1.78
CA ASP A 52 -14.32 -12.69 1.78
C ASP A 52 -13.60 -13.76 2.62
N ASP A 53 -14.33 -14.78 3.08
CA ASP A 53 -13.78 -15.85 3.95
C ASP A 53 -12.53 -16.51 3.37
N ASP A 54 -12.50 -16.73 2.05
CA ASP A 54 -11.37 -17.33 1.31
C ASP A 54 -10.11 -16.45 1.29
N LEU A 55 -10.23 -15.18 1.66
CA LEU A 55 -9.14 -14.19 1.72
C LEU A 55 -8.74 -13.85 3.16
N MET A 56 -9.27 -14.55 4.16
CA MET A 56 -9.02 -14.22 5.56
C MET A 56 -7.52 -14.33 5.94
N ASP A 57 -6.80 -15.30 5.38
CA ASP A 57 -5.34 -15.41 5.56
C ASP A 57 -4.60 -14.17 5.01
N ARG A 58 -5.11 -13.55 3.94
CA ARG A 58 -4.56 -12.32 3.36
C ARG A 58 -4.91 -11.11 4.21
N ALA A 59 -6.11 -11.05 4.78
CA ALA A 59 -6.47 -10.02 5.75
C ALA A 59 -5.57 -10.08 7.00
N ILE A 60 -5.33 -11.28 7.54
CA ILE A 60 -4.40 -11.50 8.66
C ILE A 60 -2.96 -11.10 8.29
N GLN A 61 -2.54 -11.34 7.04
CA GLN A 61 -1.24 -10.90 6.55
C GLN A 61 -1.10 -9.37 6.58
N ILE A 62 -2.08 -8.62 6.08
CA ILE A 62 -2.07 -7.15 6.13
C ILE A 62 -2.01 -6.67 7.57
N ARG A 63 -2.85 -7.25 8.44
CA ARG A 63 -2.84 -6.92 9.87
C ARG A 63 -1.44 -7.07 10.47
N ARG A 64 -0.76 -8.19 10.19
CA ARG A 64 0.61 -8.45 10.66
C ARG A 64 1.64 -7.44 10.15
N TYR A 65 1.42 -6.84 8.98
CA TYR A 65 2.32 -5.82 8.45
C TYR A 65 2.04 -4.43 9.01
N LEU A 66 0.77 -4.10 9.25
CA LEU A 66 0.37 -2.76 9.66
C LEU A 66 0.39 -2.57 11.18
N GLU A 67 -0.04 -3.55 11.99
CA GLU A 67 -0.14 -3.39 13.45
C GLU A 67 1.19 -3.05 14.14
N PRO A 68 2.31 -3.77 13.89
CA PRO A 68 3.55 -3.48 14.61
C PRO A 68 4.09 -2.07 14.42
N PRO A 69 4.24 -1.52 13.18
CA PRO A 69 4.78 -0.18 12.97
C PRO A 69 3.78 0.93 13.30
N THR A 70 2.49 0.76 12.96
CA THR A 70 1.49 1.82 13.16
C THR A 70 0.98 1.88 14.61
N GLY A 71 0.86 0.72 15.25
CA GLY A 71 0.17 0.56 16.53
C GLY A 71 -1.35 0.80 16.45
N PHE A 72 -1.94 0.77 15.26
CA PHE A 72 -3.39 0.88 15.06
C PHE A 72 -4.11 -0.42 15.40
N ILE A 73 -5.34 -0.30 15.90
CA ILE A 73 -6.28 -1.41 16.01
C ILE A 73 -6.91 -1.67 14.64
N ILE A 74 -6.69 -2.87 14.11
CA ILE A 74 -7.19 -3.28 12.79
C ILE A 74 -8.32 -4.28 12.95
N SER A 75 -9.54 -3.91 12.58
CA SER A 75 -10.69 -4.82 12.58
C SER A 75 -10.82 -5.56 11.25
N MET A 76 -11.30 -6.80 11.30
CA MET A 76 -11.70 -7.56 10.10
C MET A 76 -13.23 -7.57 9.94
N ASN A 77 -13.92 -6.66 10.63
CA ASN A 77 -15.37 -6.56 10.60
C ASN A 77 -15.78 -5.33 9.76
N PRO A 78 -16.59 -5.49 8.70
CA PRO A 78 -17.10 -4.38 7.89
C PRO A 78 -17.90 -3.35 8.69
N ASP A 79 -18.51 -3.73 9.81
CA ASP A 79 -19.35 -2.84 10.62
C ASP A 79 -18.57 -1.70 11.31
N ASN A 80 -17.24 -1.81 11.38
CA ASN A 80 -16.34 -0.82 11.99
C ASN A 80 -15.66 0.10 10.95
N ALA A 81 -16.28 0.31 9.78
CA ALA A 81 -15.76 1.11 8.67
C ALA A 81 -15.69 2.64 8.91
N ALA A 82 -15.62 3.11 10.16
CA ALA A 82 -15.61 4.53 10.49
C ALA A 82 -14.28 5.27 10.15
N GLY A 83 -13.20 4.52 9.89
CA GLY A 83 -11.89 5.06 9.52
C GLY A 83 -11.42 4.61 8.14
N SER A 84 -10.17 4.16 8.01
CA SER A 84 -9.63 3.73 6.70
C SER A 84 -10.04 2.31 6.35
N ILE A 85 -10.42 2.09 5.10
CA ILE A 85 -10.89 0.79 4.62
C ILE A 85 -9.86 0.19 3.65
N ILE A 86 -9.54 -1.09 3.84
CA ILE A 86 -8.78 -1.91 2.90
C ILE A 86 -9.66 -3.09 2.50
N GLU A 87 -10.07 -3.12 1.24
CA GLU A 87 -10.96 -4.13 0.68
C GLU A 87 -10.17 -5.12 -0.17
N LEU A 88 -10.34 -6.42 0.08
CA LEU A 88 -9.76 -7.50 -0.70
C LEU A 88 -10.89 -8.29 -1.36
N LYS A 89 -10.82 -8.49 -2.68
CA LYS A 89 -11.88 -9.16 -3.41
C LYS A 89 -11.37 -9.99 -4.57
N LEU A 90 -11.92 -11.20 -4.73
CA LEU A 90 -11.70 -12.00 -5.94
C LEU A 90 -12.65 -11.55 -7.06
N CYS A 91 -12.13 -11.42 -8.27
CA CYS A 91 -12.86 -10.90 -9.41
C CYS A 91 -12.56 -11.72 -10.68
N ASN A 92 -13.57 -12.43 -11.18
CA ASN A 92 -13.46 -13.28 -12.37
C ASN A 92 -13.14 -12.49 -13.64
N GLU A 93 -13.51 -11.21 -13.70
CA GLU A 93 -13.23 -10.33 -14.84
C GLU A 93 -11.72 -10.10 -15.03
N LEU A 94 -10.91 -10.34 -14.00
CA LEU A 94 -9.45 -10.20 -14.04
C LEU A 94 -8.73 -11.49 -14.48
N GLU A 95 -9.42 -12.48 -15.04
CA GLU A 95 -8.80 -13.73 -15.53
C GLU A 95 -7.65 -13.47 -16.53
N TYR A 96 -7.73 -12.40 -17.32
CA TYR A 96 -6.67 -11.98 -18.26
C TYR A 96 -5.34 -11.60 -17.59
N LEU A 97 -5.36 -11.37 -16.27
CA LEU A 97 -4.17 -11.13 -15.45
C LEU A 97 -3.52 -12.42 -14.94
N GLY A 98 -4.19 -13.57 -15.06
CA GLY A 98 -3.72 -14.87 -14.62
C GLY A 98 -3.71 -15.03 -13.09
N GLU A 99 -3.12 -16.13 -12.62
CA GLU A 99 -3.17 -16.53 -11.20
C GLU A 99 -2.46 -15.54 -10.24
N GLU A 100 -1.44 -14.85 -10.74
CA GLU A 100 -0.58 -13.98 -9.92
C GLU A 100 -0.82 -12.49 -10.16
N GLY A 101 -1.67 -12.14 -11.14
CA GLY A 101 -1.91 -10.75 -11.47
C GLY A 101 -2.97 -10.11 -10.57
N TYR A 102 -2.88 -8.79 -10.41
CA TYR A 102 -3.75 -8.03 -9.52
C TYR A 102 -3.99 -6.62 -10.03
N LYS A 103 -5.04 -6.00 -9.48
CA LYS A 103 -5.30 -4.58 -9.56
C LYS A 103 -5.27 -3.99 -8.15
N LEU A 104 -4.55 -2.89 -7.98
CA LEU A 104 -4.48 -2.13 -6.73
C LEU A 104 -4.99 -0.71 -7.00
N GLU A 105 -6.06 -0.32 -6.33
CA GLU A 105 -6.65 1.01 -6.46
C GLU A 105 -6.64 1.71 -5.10
N VAL A 106 -6.15 2.94 -5.08
CA VAL A 106 -6.11 3.79 -3.89
C VAL A 106 -6.87 5.08 -4.19
N THR A 107 -7.93 5.32 -3.41
CA THR A 107 -8.68 6.58 -3.41
C THR A 107 -8.40 7.33 -2.11
N GLU A 108 -8.93 8.54 -1.95
CA GLU A 108 -8.81 9.28 -0.70
C GLU A 108 -9.56 8.64 0.48
N GLU A 109 -10.42 7.64 0.21
CA GLU A 109 -11.28 6.99 1.20
C GLU A 109 -10.82 5.55 1.52
N LYS A 110 -10.37 4.80 0.51
CA LYS A 110 -10.09 3.37 0.66
C LYS A 110 -9.01 2.84 -0.28
N VAL A 111 -8.52 1.66 0.08
CA VAL A 111 -7.67 0.82 -0.76
C VAL A 111 -8.48 -0.39 -1.21
N ASN A 112 -8.46 -0.70 -2.50
CA ASN A 112 -9.00 -1.94 -3.03
C ASN A 112 -7.87 -2.77 -3.64
N VAL A 113 -7.79 -4.05 -3.27
CA VAL A 113 -6.93 -5.03 -3.93
C VAL A 113 -7.83 -6.11 -4.53
N THR A 114 -7.81 -6.21 -5.85
CA THR A 114 -8.61 -7.20 -6.58
C THR A 114 -7.74 -8.09 -7.44
N ALA A 115 -8.11 -9.36 -7.55
CA ALA A 115 -7.37 -10.33 -8.36
C ALA A 115 -8.27 -11.49 -8.79
N PHE A 116 -7.85 -12.23 -9.81
CA PHE A 116 -8.53 -13.47 -10.20
C PHE A 116 -8.33 -14.61 -9.19
N HIS A 117 -7.16 -14.68 -8.57
CA HIS A 117 -6.81 -15.70 -7.57
C HIS A 117 -6.18 -15.06 -6.33
N SER A 118 -6.22 -15.77 -5.20
CA SER A 118 -5.62 -15.31 -3.92
C SER A 118 -4.10 -15.07 -3.96
N ASN A 119 -3.41 -15.55 -5.00
CA ASN A 119 -1.98 -15.29 -5.22
C ASN A 119 -1.76 -13.88 -5.81
N GLY A 120 -2.67 -13.40 -6.66
CA GLY A 120 -2.69 -12.00 -7.07
C GLY A 120 -2.92 -11.06 -5.90
N ILE A 121 -3.88 -11.39 -4.99
CA ILE A 121 -4.09 -10.59 -3.77
C ILE A 121 -2.81 -10.50 -2.93
N PHE A 122 -2.06 -11.61 -2.82
CA PHE A 122 -0.78 -11.63 -2.11
C PHE A 122 0.23 -10.62 -2.69
N TRP A 123 0.38 -10.57 -4.01
CA TRP A 123 1.28 -9.63 -4.68
C TRP A 123 0.79 -8.18 -4.62
N GLY A 124 -0.53 -7.96 -4.72
CA GLY A 124 -1.12 -6.65 -4.51
C GLY A 124 -0.86 -6.08 -3.12
N ILE A 125 -0.87 -6.94 -2.09
CA ILE A 125 -0.49 -6.57 -0.71
C ILE A 125 0.99 -6.16 -0.62
N GLN A 126 1.89 -6.84 -1.35
CA GLN A 126 3.30 -6.45 -1.38
C GLN A 126 3.49 -5.05 -1.97
N SER A 127 2.85 -4.78 -3.12
CA SER A 127 2.87 -3.46 -3.74
C SER A 127 2.26 -2.38 -2.84
N LEU A 128 1.12 -2.66 -2.20
CA LEU A 128 0.52 -1.77 -1.20
C LEU A 128 1.49 -1.43 -0.08
N ARG A 129 2.21 -2.44 0.45
CA ARG A 129 3.19 -2.26 1.51
C ARG A 129 4.36 -1.39 1.08
N GLN A 130 4.78 -1.48 -0.19
CA GLN A 130 5.86 -0.64 -0.73
C GLN A 130 5.44 0.82 -0.98
N LEU A 131 4.13 1.09 -1.13
CA LEU A 131 3.60 2.45 -1.27
C LEU A 131 3.56 3.24 0.04
N LEU A 132 3.56 2.54 1.19
CA LEU A 132 3.61 3.17 2.51
C LEU A 132 5.03 3.68 2.83
N PRO A 133 5.16 4.62 3.80
CA PRO A 133 6.47 5.03 4.30
C PRO A 133 7.31 3.81 4.73
N LYS A 134 8.63 3.86 4.47
CA LYS A 134 9.57 2.76 4.73
C LYS A 134 9.53 2.23 6.18
N GLU A 135 9.09 3.07 7.11
CA GLU A 135 8.89 2.76 8.53
C GLU A 135 7.89 1.62 8.73
N ILE A 136 7.03 1.32 7.75
CA ILE A 136 6.11 0.18 7.76
C ILE A 136 6.84 -1.18 7.81
N MET A 137 8.14 -1.19 7.55
CA MET A 137 8.97 -2.38 7.63
C MET A 137 9.48 -2.66 9.05
N ARG A 138 9.16 -1.80 10.03
CA ARG A 138 9.55 -1.98 11.44
C ARG A 138 8.64 -2.98 12.12
N GLU A 139 9.24 -3.85 12.95
CA GLU A 139 8.51 -4.80 13.81
C GLU A 139 8.08 -4.19 15.15
N ALA A 140 8.12 -2.86 15.28
CA ALA A 140 7.78 -2.13 16.50
C ALA A 140 7.22 -0.75 16.17
N LYS A 141 6.41 -0.22 17.09
CA LYS A 141 5.67 1.04 16.90
C LYS A 141 6.62 2.19 16.59
N VAL A 142 6.28 2.93 15.54
CA VAL A 142 6.97 4.15 15.12
C VAL A 142 6.07 5.34 15.43
N LYS A 143 6.63 6.37 16.07
CA LYS A 143 5.92 7.61 16.38
C LYS A 143 6.18 8.66 15.31
N ASP A 144 5.29 9.65 15.25
CA ASP A 144 5.46 10.87 14.44
C ASP A 144 5.59 10.62 12.92
N ILE A 145 4.96 9.54 12.43
CA ILE A 145 4.84 9.22 11.00
C ILE A 145 3.37 9.30 10.59
N GLN A 146 3.12 10.00 9.49
CA GLN A 146 1.83 9.91 8.79
C GLN A 146 1.91 8.75 7.78
N TRP A 147 1.01 7.79 7.93
CA TRP A 147 0.89 6.63 7.04
C TRP A 147 0.11 7.03 5.78
N VAL A 148 0.81 7.64 4.83
CA VAL A 148 0.21 8.19 3.60
C VAL A 148 0.46 7.26 2.42
N ILE A 149 -0.56 7.08 1.59
CA ILE A 149 -0.51 6.30 0.33
C ILE A 149 -1.00 7.23 -0.79
N PRO A 150 -0.27 7.41 -1.89
CA PRO A 150 -0.74 8.23 -3.01
C PRO A 150 -1.98 7.60 -3.66
N CYS A 151 -2.92 8.44 -4.13
CA CYS A 151 -4.05 7.94 -4.92
C CYS A 151 -3.54 7.46 -6.28
N LEU A 152 -3.82 6.20 -6.63
CA LEU A 152 -3.33 5.59 -7.85
C LEU A 152 -4.13 4.35 -8.26
N SER A 153 -3.87 3.86 -9.47
CA SER A 153 -4.29 2.55 -9.97
C SER A 153 -3.08 1.81 -10.53
N ILE A 154 -2.88 0.58 -10.08
CA ILE A 154 -1.86 -0.34 -10.59
C ILE A 154 -2.57 -1.54 -11.18
N GLU A 155 -2.13 -1.96 -12.36
CA GLU A 155 -2.43 -3.27 -12.91
C GLU A 155 -1.11 -3.97 -13.19
N ASP A 156 -0.96 -5.18 -12.65
CA ASP A 156 0.31 -5.88 -12.73
C ASP A 156 0.14 -7.39 -12.82
N LYS A 157 1.09 -8.02 -13.50
CA LYS A 157 1.23 -9.47 -13.59
C LYS A 157 2.64 -9.84 -14.00
N PRO A 158 3.15 -11.00 -13.57
CA PRO A 158 4.49 -11.41 -13.96
C PRO A 158 4.57 -11.73 -15.44
N ARG A 159 5.60 -11.21 -16.11
CA ARG A 159 5.92 -11.57 -17.50
C ARG A 159 6.30 -13.05 -17.66
N PHE A 160 6.93 -13.64 -16.65
CA PHE A 160 7.39 -15.02 -16.64
C PHE A 160 6.80 -15.79 -15.47
N ARG A 161 6.31 -17.00 -15.74
CA ARG A 161 5.70 -17.88 -14.73
C ARG A 161 6.70 -18.34 -13.66
N TRP A 162 7.95 -18.59 -14.03
CA TRP A 162 8.98 -19.04 -13.08
C TRP A 162 9.93 -17.90 -12.72
N ARG A 163 9.96 -17.54 -11.43
CA ARG A 163 10.84 -16.52 -10.85
C ARG A 163 11.34 -17.08 -9.52
N GLY A 164 12.65 -17.29 -9.39
CA GLY A 164 13.17 -17.99 -8.23
C GLY A 164 14.65 -17.79 -8.00
N LEU A 165 15.14 -18.37 -6.91
CA LEU A 165 16.53 -18.33 -6.48
C LEU A 165 17.00 -19.75 -6.19
N MET A 166 18.17 -20.13 -6.74
CA MET A 166 18.84 -21.37 -6.39
C MET A 166 19.74 -21.14 -5.17
N ILE A 167 19.59 -21.96 -4.14
CA ILE A 167 20.41 -21.92 -2.92
C ILE A 167 21.19 -23.24 -2.83
N ASP A 168 22.52 -23.17 -2.79
CA ASP A 168 23.38 -24.34 -2.62
C ASP A 168 23.55 -24.70 -1.14
N TYR A 169 22.91 -25.80 -0.72
CA TYR A 169 23.04 -26.37 0.64
C TYR A 169 24.18 -27.39 0.77
N SER A 170 24.82 -27.78 -0.33
CA SER A 170 25.81 -28.86 -0.34
C SER A 170 27.17 -28.38 0.16
N ARG A 171 27.53 -27.14 -0.17
CA ARG A 171 28.84 -26.55 0.19
C ARG A 171 28.81 -25.80 1.51
N THR A 172 27.66 -25.27 1.90
CA THR A 172 27.48 -24.52 3.14
C THR A 172 26.09 -24.76 3.65
N PHE A 173 25.99 -25.30 4.86
CA PHE A 173 24.69 -25.54 5.48
C PHE A 173 24.14 -24.25 6.08
N TRP A 174 22.96 -23.85 5.61
CA TRP A 174 22.20 -22.75 6.17
C TRP A 174 21.15 -23.32 7.12
N ASN A 175 21.09 -22.81 8.35
CA ASN A 175 20.07 -23.26 9.28
C ASN A 175 18.66 -22.78 8.86
N LYS A 176 17.63 -23.43 9.40
CA LYS A 176 16.20 -23.15 9.11
C LYS A 176 15.83 -21.67 9.23
N ARG A 177 16.42 -20.94 10.17
CA ARG A 177 16.13 -19.51 10.38
C ARG A 177 16.60 -18.69 9.18
N HIS A 178 17.79 -18.97 8.65
CA HIS A 178 18.30 -18.28 7.47
C HIS A 178 17.48 -18.61 6.22
N THR A 179 17.15 -19.88 6.00
CA THR A 179 16.28 -20.31 4.88
C THR A 179 14.96 -19.55 4.88
N LYS A 180 14.29 -19.51 6.04
CA LYS A 180 13.03 -18.75 6.19
C LYS A 180 13.24 -17.28 5.86
N ARG A 181 14.32 -16.66 6.34
CA ARG A 181 14.61 -15.25 6.04
C ARG A 181 14.78 -15.00 4.55
N ILE A 182 15.45 -15.89 3.83
CA ILE A 182 15.58 -15.78 2.36
C ILE A 182 14.20 -15.87 1.70
N ILE A 183 13.38 -16.85 2.08
CA ILE A 183 12.00 -16.98 1.57
C ILE A 183 11.18 -15.71 1.86
N TYR A 184 11.29 -15.14 3.06
CA TYR A 184 10.61 -13.89 3.40
C TYR A 184 11.06 -12.71 2.54
N VAL A 185 12.34 -12.61 2.20
CA VAL A 185 12.86 -11.55 1.32
C VAL A 185 12.45 -11.77 -0.14
N LEU A 186 12.33 -13.02 -0.59
CA LEU A 186 11.87 -13.35 -1.95
C LEU A 186 10.37 -13.11 -2.16
N ALA A 187 9.58 -13.23 -1.09
CA ALA A 187 8.13 -13.02 -1.11
C ALA A 187 7.74 -11.57 -0.76
N TRP A 188 8.71 -10.66 -0.81
CA TRP A 188 8.56 -9.23 -0.53
C TRP A 188 8.06 -8.45 -1.75
#